data_AF-A0A257TJR6-F1
#
_entry.id   AF-A0A257TJR6-F1
#
_cell.length_a   1.000
_cell.length_b   1.000
_cell.length_c   1.000
_cell.angle_alpha   90.00
_cell.angle_beta   90.00
_cell.angle_gamma   90.00
#
_symmetry.space_group_name_H-M   'P 1'
#
loop_
_entity.id
_entity.type
_entity.pdbx_description
1 polymer ?
#
loop_
_entity_poly.entity_id
_entity_poly.type
_entity_poly.pdbx_seq_one_letter_code
_entity_poly.pdbx_strand_id
1 'polypeptide(L)'
;MKSLRIAAIVACCLAVPLTVRAADDTIKKIGETQQIKCSITSISKDAVKYEKSGKEESVPTYEIESIRLADEPPQLNLIRNQVNNGAFENALRSLDKLSTDSIDKAEVKAEIQYMRAYCNGKLALGGGDVADAGRQVKAFIDANSNSYHFYPANELAGDLLVALGKYEAATNFYKALSTSPADAYKIKAGIDIGKAKLAEKKYEDALKEFDTALALTEKGKAPESQKLAGMLGKAACLGETGKPEEGVKLAEAVIKELKAEEIDLHSWAYVVAGNCYRKIPNHTKQALLAYLHVDVLYFANPQYHAEALWNLASLWQDLKKVDRATQASALLKERYPNSTWAKM
;
A
#
# COMPACT_ATOMS: atom_id res chain seq x y z
N MET A 1 37.93 81.40 0.75
CA MET A 1 37.10 80.37 0.07
C MET A 1 37.48 79.00 0.63
N LYS A 2 36.51 78.08 0.67
CA LYS A 2 36.42 76.93 1.56
C LYS A 2 37.44 75.81 1.25
N SER A 3 37.84 75.17 2.34
CA SER A 3 38.48 73.86 2.53
C SER A 3 38.01 72.71 1.62
N LEU A 4 38.93 71.78 1.29
CA LEU A 4 38.57 70.39 1.01
C LEU A 4 39.69 69.45 1.53
N ARG A 5 39.43 68.76 2.64
CA ARG A 5 40.21 67.63 3.13
C ARG A 5 39.50 66.35 2.66
N ILE A 6 40.18 65.52 1.89
CA ILE A 6 39.67 64.21 1.44
C ILE A 6 40.00 63.20 2.54
N ALA A 7 38.98 62.70 3.23
CA ALA A 7 39.09 61.59 4.18
C ALA A 7 38.82 60.27 3.44
N ALA A 8 39.79 59.37 3.41
CA ALA A 8 39.63 58.02 2.90
C ALA A 8 38.98 57.15 3.99
N ILE A 9 37.77 56.66 3.73
CA ILE A 9 37.07 55.67 4.57
C ILE A 9 37.47 54.28 4.08
N VAL A 10 38.25 53.56 4.87
CA VAL A 10 38.53 52.13 4.67
C VAL A 10 37.35 51.34 5.24
N ALA A 11 36.55 50.74 4.37
CA ALA A 11 35.47 49.83 4.76
C ALA A 11 36.06 48.42 5.02
N CYS A 12 36.20 48.05 6.30
CA CYS A 12 36.46 46.67 6.69
C CYS A 12 35.19 45.83 6.49
N CYS A 13 35.16 45.02 5.42
CA CYS A 13 34.17 43.96 5.26
C CYS A 13 34.44 42.85 6.29
N LEU A 14 33.67 42.84 7.39
CA LEU A 14 33.57 41.70 8.29
C LEU A 14 32.91 40.54 7.54
N ALA A 15 33.70 39.54 7.14
CA ALA A 15 33.19 38.27 6.65
C ALA A 15 32.53 37.54 7.82
N VAL A 16 31.20 37.62 7.90
CA VAL A 16 30.42 36.75 8.79
C VAL A 16 30.49 35.34 8.20
N PRO A 17 31.01 34.33 8.92
CA PRO A 17 30.95 32.97 8.44
C PRO A 17 29.49 32.57 8.30
N LEU A 18 29.06 32.31 7.07
CA LEU A 18 27.81 31.61 6.80
C LEU A 18 27.93 30.21 7.41
N THR A 19 27.46 30.04 8.64
CA THR A 19 27.14 28.72 9.15
C THR A 19 26.03 28.16 8.27
N VAL A 20 26.42 27.32 7.32
CA VAL A 20 25.48 26.46 6.59
C VAL A 20 24.79 25.62 7.66
N ARG A 21 23.56 25.99 8.01
CA ARG A 21 22.71 25.08 8.79
C ARG A 21 22.53 23.84 7.93
N ALA A 22 23.03 22.70 8.42
CA ALA A 22 22.67 21.42 7.84
C ALA A 22 21.14 21.36 7.70
N ALA A 23 20.65 20.83 6.58
CA ALA A 23 19.21 20.65 6.42
C ALA A 23 18.70 19.76 7.56
N ASP A 24 17.50 20.03 8.07
CA ASP A 24 16.87 19.13 9.05
C ASP A 24 16.40 17.86 8.33
N ASP A 25 16.42 16.73 9.02
CA ASP A 25 15.67 15.55 8.58
C ASP A 25 14.17 15.86 8.68
N THR A 26 13.37 15.21 7.84
CA THR A 26 11.91 15.32 7.94
C THR A 26 11.19 13.98 7.98
N ILE A 27 10.18 13.90 8.83
CA ILE A 27 9.25 12.77 8.92
C ILE A 27 7.85 13.28 8.55
N LYS A 28 7.21 12.62 7.59
CA LYS A 28 5.80 12.84 7.25
C LYS A 28 4.98 11.66 7.78
N LYS A 29 3.94 11.95 8.56
CA LYS A 29 3.00 10.94 9.04
C LYS A 29 1.85 10.72 8.06
N ILE A 30 1.31 9.53 8.05
CA ILE A 30 0.16 9.16 7.22
C ILE A 30 -1.03 10.08 7.54
N GLY A 31 -1.60 10.70 6.51
CA GLY A 31 -2.76 11.58 6.63
C GLY A 31 -2.44 12.99 7.12
N GLU A 32 -1.17 13.30 7.41
CA GLU A 32 -0.74 14.65 7.81
C GLU A 32 -0.15 15.41 6.64
N THR A 33 -0.53 16.68 6.50
CA THR A 33 0.04 17.58 5.48
C THR A 33 1.36 18.21 5.93
N GLN A 34 1.57 18.33 7.23
CA GLN A 34 2.76 18.94 7.81
C GLN A 34 3.86 17.90 8.02
N GLN A 35 5.10 18.31 7.76
CA GLN A 35 6.27 17.49 8.04
C GLN A 35 6.88 17.88 9.39
N ILE A 36 7.29 16.88 10.15
CA ILE A 36 8.07 17.05 11.36
C ILE A 36 9.52 17.31 10.94
N LYS A 37 10.02 18.54 11.14
CA LYS A 37 11.45 18.85 11.04
C LYS A 37 12.15 18.42 12.33
N CYS A 38 13.20 17.62 12.22
CA CYS A 38 13.86 16.98 13.36
C CYS A 38 15.29 16.55 13.03
N SER A 39 16.00 16.05 14.03
CA SER A 39 17.25 15.29 13.86
C SER A 39 16.99 13.83 14.17
N ILE A 40 17.08 12.94 13.18
CA ILE A 40 16.82 11.51 13.40
C ILE A 40 18.01 10.89 14.13
N THR A 41 17.75 10.30 15.29
CA THR A 41 18.79 9.71 16.15
C THR A 41 18.90 8.19 15.96
N SER A 42 17.82 7.53 15.55
CA SER A 42 17.81 6.09 15.29
C SER A 42 16.64 5.69 14.38
N ILE A 43 16.91 4.77 13.45
CA ILE A 43 15.90 4.10 12.62
C ILE A 43 15.93 2.61 12.95
N SER A 44 14.75 2.03 13.15
CA SER A 44 14.54 0.59 13.27
C SER A 44 13.29 0.18 12.51
N LYS A 45 13.06 -1.14 12.40
CA LYS A 45 11.82 -1.66 11.83
C LYS A 45 10.56 -1.28 12.62
N ASP A 46 10.68 -1.04 13.93
CA ASP A 46 9.53 -0.83 14.82
C ASP A 46 9.20 0.65 15.02
N ALA A 47 10.23 1.49 15.13
CA ALA A 47 10.06 2.93 15.31
C ALA A 47 11.27 3.73 14.81
N VAL A 48 11.01 5.00 14.53
CA VAL A 48 12.03 6.02 14.29
C VAL A 48 12.09 6.93 15.51
N LYS A 49 13.29 7.16 16.02
CA LYS A 49 13.56 8.09 17.12
C LYS A 49 14.19 9.35 16.56
N TYR A 50 13.77 10.49 17.08
CA TYR A 50 14.29 11.78 16.65
C TYR A 50 14.29 12.79 17.80
N GLU A 51 15.12 13.82 17.64
CA GLU A 51 15.14 14.97 18.52
C GLU A 51 14.42 16.16 17.86
N LYS A 52 13.53 16.81 18.61
CA LYS A 52 12.83 18.03 18.20
C LYS A 52 12.82 19.02 19.35
N SER A 53 13.38 20.21 19.14
CA SER A 53 13.45 21.27 20.15
C SER A 53 14.04 20.82 21.50
N GLY A 54 15.09 19.99 21.47
CA GLY A 54 15.76 19.49 22.69
C GLY A 54 15.05 18.33 23.40
N LYS A 55 14.01 17.75 22.80
CA LYS A 55 13.29 16.59 23.34
C LYS A 55 13.41 15.40 22.41
N GLU A 56 13.70 14.23 22.98
CA GLU A 56 13.64 12.96 22.27
C GLU A 56 12.18 12.50 22.16
N GLU A 57 11.78 12.18 20.95
CA GLU A 57 10.47 11.65 20.61
C GLU A 57 10.63 10.40 19.72
N SER A 58 9.54 9.67 19.53
CA SER A 58 9.53 8.51 18.65
C SER A 58 8.20 8.38 17.91
N VAL A 59 8.28 7.92 16.66
CA VAL A 59 7.12 7.62 15.83
C VAL A 59 7.20 6.16 15.39
N PRO A 60 6.17 5.36 15.67
CA PRO A 60 6.06 3.99 15.17
C PRO A 60 6.06 3.95 13.64
N THR A 61 6.67 2.94 13.04
CA THR A 61 6.82 2.86 11.57
C THR A 61 5.49 2.74 10.82
N TYR A 62 4.45 2.19 11.44
CA TYR A 62 3.11 2.12 10.84
C TYR A 62 2.43 3.50 10.69
N GLU A 63 2.95 4.55 11.34
CA GLU A 63 2.44 5.93 11.20
C GLU A 63 3.21 6.75 10.16
N ILE A 64 4.32 6.23 9.64
CA ILE A 64 5.24 6.99 8.76
C ILE A 64 4.81 6.81 7.30
N GLU A 65 4.59 7.93 6.62
CA GLU A 65 4.40 7.95 5.17
C GLU A 65 5.75 8.03 4.45
N SER A 66 6.64 8.91 4.90
CA SER A 66 7.96 9.09 4.30
C SER A 66 8.95 9.71 5.26
N ILE A 67 10.23 9.37 5.08
CA ILE A 67 11.37 10.00 5.73
C ILE A 67 12.24 10.65 4.66
N ARG A 68 12.68 11.88 4.93
CA ARG A 68 13.67 12.60 4.14
C ARG A 68 14.89 12.85 5.02
N LEU A 69 16.04 12.33 4.63
CA LEU A 69 17.28 12.59 5.35
C LEU A 69 17.95 13.86 4.79
N ALA A 70 18.60 14.61 5.67
CA ALA A 70 19.24 15.88 5.35
C ALA A 70 20.23 15.80 4.17
N ASP A 71 21.03 14.73 4.13
CA ASP A 71 22.15 14.55 3.20
C ASP A 71 21.82 13.64 2.01
N GLU A 72 20.54 13.38 1.75
CA GLU A 72 20.14 12.54 0.64
C GLU A 72 20.12 13.31 -0.71
N PRO A 73 20.33 12.65 -1.85
CA PRO A 73 20.22 13.29 -3.15
C PRO A 73 18.85 13.96 -3.37
N PRO A 74 18.79 15.23 -3.83
CA PRO A 74 17.52 15.93 -4.04
C PRO A 74 16.53 15.20 -4.95
N GLN A 75 17.04 14.42 -5.90
CA GLN A 75 16.27 13.60 -6.83
C GLN A 75 15.39 12.55 -6.12
N LEU A 76 15.76 12.11 -4.91
CA LEU A 76 14.95 11.17 -4.14
C LEU A 76 13.58 11.72 -3.78
N ASN A 77 13.44 13.03 -3.59
CA ASN A 77 12.13 13.62 -3.34
C ASN A 77 11.20 13.48 -4.56
N LEU A 78 11.72 13.66 -5.78
CA LEU A 78 10.95 13.40 -7.00
C LEU A 78 10.54 11.93 -7.09
N ILE A 79 11.48 11.01 -6.84
CA ILE A 79 11.23 9.56 -6.89
C ILE A 79 10.15 9.19 -5.88
N ARG A 80 10.24 9.64 -4.62
CA ARG A 80 9.22 9.37 -3.60
C ARG A 80 7.84 9.87 -4.01
N ASN A 81 7.75 11.08 -4.56
CA ASN A 81 6.47 11.59 -5.06
C ASN A 81 5.93 10.73 -6.21
N GLN A 82 6.78 10.25 -7.11
CA GLN A 82 6.36 9.32 -8.17
C GLN A 82 5.86 7.98 -7.60
N VAL A 83 6.57 7.41 -6.61
CA VAL A 83 6.16 6.18 -5.91
C VAL A 83 4.82 6.38 -5.22
N ASN A 84 4.66 7.46 -4.44
CA ASN A 84 3.44 7.75 -3.69
C ASN A 84 2.22 8.00 -4.60
N ASN A 85 2.45 8.52 -5.82
CA ASN A 85 1.41 8.73 -6.82
C ASN A 85 1.16 7.50 -7.71
N GLY A 86 1.77 6.34 -7.41
CA GLY A 86 1.62 5.12 -8.20
C GLY A 86 2.30 5.15 -9.57
N ALA A 87 3.13 6.17 -9.85
CA ALA A 87 3.85 6.33 -11.11
C ALA A 87 5.14 5.49 -11.11
N PHE A 88 5.01 4.18 -10.90
CA PHE A 88 6.12 3.26 -10.62
C PHE A 88 7.13 3.18 -11.79
N GLU A 89 6.69 3.19 -13.04
CA GLU A 89 7.60 3.21 -14.20
C GLU A 89 8.39 4.52 -14.29
N ASN A 90 7.78 5.64 -13.93
CA ASN A 90 8.47 6.93 -13.85
C ASN A 90 9.50 6.92 -12.72
N ALA A 91 9.14 6.38 -11.56
CA ALA A 91 10.04 6.23 -10.42
C ALA A 91 11.26 5.37 -10.78
N LEU A 92 11.07 4.23 -11.46
CA LEU A 92 12.17 3.38 -11.92
C LEU A 92 13.10 4.11 -12.90
N ARG A 93 12.54 4.82 -13.89
CA ARG A 93 13.34 5.65 -14.82
C ARG A 93 14.15 6.73 -14.11
N SER A 94 13.60 7.31 -13.05
CA SER A 94 14.30 8.31 -12.23
C SER A 94 15.39 7.66 -11.37
N LEU A 95 15.13 6.47 -10.80
CA LEU A 95 16.10 5.67 -10.03
C LEU A 95 17.28 5.20 -10.89
N ASP A 96 17.06 4.87 -12.15
CA ASP A 96 18.13 4.46 -13.08
C ASP A 96 19.09 5.60 -13.43
N LYS A 97 18.64 6.84 -13.31
CA LYS A 97 19.44 8.05 -13.58
C LYS A 97 20.13 8.59 -12.32
N LEU A 98 19.81 8.03 -11.14
CA LEU A 98 20.37 8.48 -9.88
C LEU A 98 21.81 7.97 -9.74
N SER A 99 22.77 8.88 -9.60
CA SER A 99 24.13 8.50 -9.21
C SER A 99 24.14 8.10 -7.74
N THR A 100 24.60 6.88 -7.46
CA THR A 100 24.70 6.32 -6.10
C THR A 100 26.14 6.33 -5.55
N ASP A 101 27.11 6.74 -6.37
CA ASP A 101 28.54 6.59 -6.06
C ASP A 101 29.00 7.44 -4.87
N SER A 102 28.32 8.56 -4.63
CA SER A 102 28.60 9.48 -3.52
C SER A 102 27.68 9.28 -2.31
N ILE A 103 26.88 8.21 -2.30
CA ILE A 103 25.96 7.93 -1.20
C ILE A 103 26.69 7.04 -0.20
N ASP A 104 27.00 7.57 0.98
CA ASP A 104 27.66 6.79 2.04
C ASP A 104 26.67 6.24 3.09
N LYS A 105 25.61 7.01 3.41
CA LYS A 105 24.62 6.62 4.43
C LYS A 105 23.89 5.34 4.05
N ALA A 106 23.95 4.35 4.93
CA ALA A 106 23.33 3.04 4.72
C ALA A 106 21.80 3.14 4.58
N GLU A 107 21.18 4.06 5.32
CA GLU A 107 19.74 4.32 5.30
C GLU A 107 19.28 4.84 3.94
N VAL A 108 20.08 5.69 3.30
CA VAL A 108 19.78 6.22 1.94
C VAL A 108 19.92 5.10 0.90
N LYS A 109 20.92 4.22 1.03
CA LYS A 109 21.05 3.04 0.15
C LYS A 109 19.87 2.08 0.32
N ALA A 110 19.47 1.82 1.57
CA ALA A 110 18.32 0.99 1.89
C ALA A 110 17.03 1.57 1.30
N GLU A 111 16.82 2.88 1.40
CA GLU A 111 15.67 3.59 0.82
C GLU A 111 15.62 3.44 -0.71
N ILE A 112 16.75 3.62 -1.40
CA ILE A 112 16.85 3.43 -2.86
C ILE A 112 16.53 1.99 -3.25
N GLN A 113 17.11 1.03 -2.53
CA GLN A 113 16.87 -0.39 -2.78
C GLN A 113 15.40 -0.76 -2.55
N TYR A 114 14.80 -0.25 -1.47
CA TYR A 114 13.38 -0.45 -1.18
C TYR A 114 12.50 0.14 -2.28
N MET A 115 12.68 1.42 -2.66
CA MET A 115 11.85 2.06 -3.68
C MET A 115 11.89 1.31 -5.00
N ARG A 116 13.07 0.81 -5.41
CA ARG A 116 13.22 -0.03 -6.60
C ARG A 116 12.45 -1.35 -6.47
N ALA A 117 12.65 -2.09 -5.37
CA ALA A 117 11.98 -3.36 -5.13
C ALA A 117 10.46 -3.18 -5.02
N TYR A 118 10.00 -2.12 -4.36
CA TYR A 118 8.59 -1.76 -4.22
C TYR A 118 7.94 -1.45 -5.57
N CYS A 119 8.56 -0.61 -6.40
CA CYS A 119 8.07 -0.31 -7.74
C CYS A 119 7.96 -1.59 -8.59
N ASN A 120 9.01 -2.41 -8.62
CA ASN A 120 9.00 -3.65 -9.37
C ASN A 120 7.93 -4.63 -8.86
N GLY A 121 7.75 -4.73 -7.53
CA GLY A 121 6.68 -5.52 -6.93
C GLY A 121 5.29 -5.03 -7.33
N LYS A 122 5.02 -3.72 -7.24
CA LYS A 122 3.71 -3.16 -7.63
C LYS A 122 3.42 -3.33 -9.13
N LEU A 123 4.41 -3.15 -9.99
CA LEU A 123 4.26 -3.42 -11.43
C LEU A 123 4.03 -4.89 -11.72
N ALA A 124 4.72 -5.79 -11.02
CA ALA A 124 4.53 -7.22 -11.18
C ALA A 124 3.13 -7.67 -10.78
N LEU A 125 2.57 -7.15 -9.68
CA LEU A 125 1.17 -7.37 -9.29
C LEU A 125 0.17 -6.87 -10.34
N GLY A 126 0.54 -5.88 -11.16
CA GLY A 126 -0.24 -5.37 -12.30
C GLY A 126 -0.13 -6.19 -13.59
N GLY A 127 0.67 -7.27 -13.63
CA GLY A 127 0.84 -8.14 -14.80
C GLY A 127 2.27 -8.31 -15.32
N GLY A 128 3.28 -7.83 -14.58
CA GLY A 128 4.70 -8.05 -14.87
C GLY A 128 5.27 -9.39 -14.33
N ASP A 129 6.59 -9.52 -14.28
CA ASP A 129 7.28 -10.71 -13.77
C ASP A 129 7.28 -10.77 -12.23
N VAL A 130 6.30 -11.49 -11.68
CA VAL A 130 6.10 -11.69 -10.24
C VAL A 130 7.26 -12.43 -9.58
N ALA A 131 7.90 -13.37 -10.30
CA ALA A 131 8.97 -14.17 -9.72
C ALA A 131 10.26 -13.36 -9.56
N ASP A 132 10.59 -12.52 -10.55
CA ASP A 132 11.75 -11.62 -10.44
C ASP A 132 11.55 -10.55 -9.39
N ALA A 133 10.38 -9.88 -9.39
CA ALA A 133 10.06 -8.88 -8.38
C ALA A 133 10.13 -9.46 -6.96
N GLY A 134 9.63 -10.69 -6.76
CA GLY A 134 9.72 -11.40 -5.48
C GLY A 134 11.16 -11.61 -5.01
N ARG A 135 12.09 -11.94 -5.92
CA ARG A 135 13.53 -12.06 -5.58
C ARG A 135 14.11 -10.72 -5.13
N GLN A 136 13.76 -9.63 -5.80
CA GLN A 136 14.26 -8.29 -5.46
C GLN A 136 13.76 -7.81 -4.09
N VAL A 137 12.47 -8.01 -3.80
CA VAL A 137 11.88 -7.69 -2.48
C VAL A 137 12.54 -8.54 -1.40
N LYS A 138 12.74 -9.85 -1.63
CA LYS A 138 13.43 -10.71 -0.67
C LYS A 138 14.88 -10.24 -0.44
N ALA A 139 15.62 -9.90 -1.49
CA ALA A 139 16.98 -9.40 -1.36
C ALA A 139 17.06 -8.11 -0.53
N PHE A 140 16.06 -7.22 -0.64
CA PHE A 140 15.93 -6.06 0.24
C PHE A 140 15.72 -6.47 1.70
N ILE A 141 14.77 -7.38 1.97
CA ILE A 141 14.46 -7.85 3.33
C ILE A 141 15.69 -8.48 3.99
N ASP A 142 16.40 -9.35 3.26
CA ASP A 142 17.58 -10.05 3.76
C ASP A 142 18.73 -9.06 4.09
N ALA A 143 18.91 -8.03 3.26
CA ALA A 143 19.97 -7.04 3.43
C ALA A 143 19.65 -5.93 4.45
N ASN A 144 18.36 -5.65 4.70
CA ASN A 144 17.91 -4.47 5.45
C ASN A 144 16.88 -4.82 6.53
N SER A 145 17.14 -5.86 7.32
CA SER A 145 16.19 -6.39 8.32
C SER A 145 15.78 -5.40 9.43
N ASN A 146 16.54 -4.32 9.62
CA ASN A 146 16.23 -3.25 10.56
C ASN A 146 15.69 -1.97 9.90
N SER A 147 15.44 -1.98 8.59
CA SER A 147 14.83 -0.83 7.90
C SER A 147 13.41 -0.60 8.39
N TYR A 148 12.97 0.66 8.42
CA TYR A 148 11.57 1.01 8.70
C TYR A 148 10.59 0.44 7.66
N HIS A 149 11.10 0.02 6.50
CA HIS A 149 10.35 -0.68 5.46
C HIS A 149 10.29 -2.20 5.63
N PHE A 150 10.87 -2.77 6.69
CA PHE A 150 10.88 -4.21 6.89
C PHE A 150 9.48 -4.82 6.82
N TYR A 151 8.51 -4.25 7.52
CA TYR A 151 7.14 -4.76 7.54
C TYR A 151 6.41 -4.58 6.18
N PRO A 152 6.39 -3.38 5.56
CA PRO A 152 5.86 -3.21 4.20
C PRO A 152 6.51 -4.12 3.14
N ALA A 153 7.81 -4.37 3.23
CA ALA A 153 8.49 -5.27 2.29
C ALA A 153 8.07 -6.73 2.48
N ASN A 154 7.92 -7.19 3.73
CA ASN A 154 7.40 -8.53 4.01
C ASN A 154 5.94 -8.68 3.52
N GLU A 155 5.10 -7.66 3.71
CA GLU A 155 3.74 -7.64 3.14
C GLU A 155 3.78 -7.80 1.62
N LEU A 156 4.58 -6.98 0.92
CA LEU A 156 4.70 -7.05 -0.54
C LEU A 156 5.24 -8.42 -1.02
N ALA A 157 6.18 -9.02 -0.29
CA ALA A 157 6.67 -10.37 -0.60
C ALA A 157 5.55 -11.41 -0.47
N GLY A 158 4.71 -11.29 0.55
CA GLY A 158 3.52 -12.10 0.72
C GLY A 158 2.55 -11.95 -0.46
N ASP A 159 2.25 -10.71 -0.86
CA ASP A 159 1.32 -10.41 -1.96
C ASP A 159 1.79 -11.03 -3.28
N LEU A 160 3.09 -10.90 -3.59
CA LEU A 160 3.70 -11.51 -4.77
C LEU A 160 3.62 -13.05 -4.73
N LEU A 161 3.78 -13.66 -3.55
CA LEU A 161 3.63 -15.11 -3.39
C LEU A 161 2.17 -15.57 -3.54
N VAL A 162 1.21 -14.79 -3.06
CA VAL A 162 -0.23 -15.04 -3.32
C VAL A 162 -0.52 -14.99 -4.82
N ALA A 163 0.03 -14.01 -5.54
CA ALA A 163 -0.12 -13.92 -7.00
C ALA A 163 0.50 -15.12 -7.74
N LEU A 164 1.49 -15.80 -7.15
CA LEU A 164 2.07 -17.05 -7.63
C LEU A 164 1.32 -18.32 -7.15
N GLY A 165 0.24 -18.18 -6.38
CA GLY A 165 -0.48 -19.30 -5.76
C GLY A 165 0.29 -20.01 -4.64
N LYS A 166 1.33 -19.37 -4.09
CA LYS A 166 2.19 -19.93 -3.02
C LYS A 166 1.72 -19.46 -1.64
N TYR A 167 0.49 -19.81 -1.26
CA TYR A 167 -0.20 -19.28 -0.08
C TYR A 167 0.50 -19.56 1.27
N GLU A 168 1.06 -20.77 1.45
CA GLU A 168 1.79 -21.12 2.67
C GLU A 168 3.07 -20.27 2.81
N ALA A 169 3.82 -20.12 1.72
CA ALA A 169 5.01 -19.28 1.70
C ALA A 169 4.64 -17.81 1.96
N ALA A 170 3.55 -17.31 1.37
CA ALA A 170 3.04 -15.97 1.62
C ALA A 170 2.72 -15.74 3.10
N THR A 171 2.05 -16.71 3.72
CA THR A 171 1.70 -16.68 5.15
C THR A 171 2.94 -16.51 6.04
N ASN A 172 4.08 -17.10 5.69
CA ASN A 172 5.32 -16.95 6.46
C ASN A 172 5.87 -15.52 6.42
N PHE A 173 5.76 -14.83 5.28
CA PHE A 173 6.14 -13.42 5.17
C PHE A 173 5.16 -12.52 5.94
N TYR A 174 3.85 -12.76 5.84
CA TYR A 174 2.87 -11.99 6.62
C TYR A 174 3.04 -12.17 8.14
N LYS A 175 3.42 -13.37 8.61
CA LYS A 175 3.72 -13.62 10.03
C LYS A 175 4.89 -12.78 10.56
N ALA A 176 5.80 -12.29 9.70
CA ALA A 176 6.85 -11.38 10.14
C ALA A 176 6.27 -10.08 10.74
N LEU A 177 5.12 -9.60 10.24
CA LEU A 177 4.44 -8.42 10.77
C LEU A 177 3.92 -8.65 12.20
N SER A 178 3.54 -9.89 12.54
CA SER A 178 3.11 -10.24 13.90
C SER A 178 4.24 -10.16 14.94
N THR A 179 5.50 -10.04 14.51
CA THR A 179 6.64 -9.85 15.43
C THR A 179 6.79 -8.40 15.91
N SER A 180 6.08 -7.45 15.28
CA SER A 180 6.05 -6.06 15.71
C SER A 180 5.40 -5.91 17.09
N PRO A 181 5.91 -5.01 17.96
CA PRO A 181 5.23 -4.67 19.19
C PRO A 181 3.89 -3.94 18.94
N ALA A 182 3.74 -3.25 17.80
CA ALA A 182 2.55 -2.48 17.47
C ALA A 182 1.39 -3.35 16.98
N ASP A 183 0.22 -3.20 17.60
CA ASP A 183 -0.97 -3.98 17.25
C ASP A 183 -1.44 -3.73 15.81
N ALA A 184 -1.22 -2.54 15.25
CA ALA A 184 -1.51 -2.23 13.84
C ALA A 184 -0.86 -3.22 12.86
N TYR A 185 0.38 -3.66 13.11
CA TYR A 185 1.03 -4.66 12.27
C TYR A 185 0.52 -6.08 12.53
N LYS A 186 0.16 -6.43 13.78
CA LYS A 186 -0.44 -7.74 14.09
C LYS A 186 -1.81 -7.89 13.45
N ILE A 187 -2.63 -6.84 13.49
CA ILE A 187 -3.94 -6.76 12.84
C ILE A 187 -3.77 -6.92 11.33
N LYS A 188 -2.85 -6.15 10.74
CA LYS A 188 -2.52 -6.24 9.32
C LYS A 188 -2.08 -7.65 8.91
N ALA A 189 -1.21 -8.29 9.69
CA ALA A 189 -0.80 -9.67 9.48
C ALA A 189 -2.00 -10.63 9.43
N GLY A 190 -2.91 -10.54 10.40
CA GLY A 190 -4.12 -11.38 10.44
C GLY A 190 -5.02 -11.17 9.23
N ILE A 191 -5.18 -9.91 8.79
CA ILE A 191 -5.96 -9.58 7.59
C ILE A 191 -5.32 -10.19 6.34
N ASP A 192 -4.01 -10.04 6.17
CA ASP A 192 -3.32 -10.51 4.96
C ASP A 192 -3.21 -12.04 4.91
N ILE A 193 -3.01 -12.70 6.06
CA ILE A 193 -3.11 -14.16 6.19
C ILE A 193 -4.54 -14.63 5.89
N GLY A 194 -5.55 -13.94 6.42
CA GLY A 194 -6.96 -14.22 6.12
C GLY A 194 -7.25 -14.13 4.62
N LYS A 195 -6.75 -13.08 3.94
CA LYS A 195 -6.87 -12.93 2.48
C LYS A 195 -6.17 -14.03 1.71
N ALA A 196 -4.97 -14.43 2.11
CA ALA A 196 -4.25 -15.54 1.48
C ALA A 196 -5.02 -16.85 1.61
N LYS A 197 -5.56 -17.16 2.79
CA LYS A 197 -6.40 -18.33 3.04
C LYS A 197 -7.72 -18.28 2.26
N LEU A 198 -8.33 -17.11 2.15
CA LEU A 198 -9.53 -16.90 1.33
C LEU A 198 -9.25 -17.20 -0.15
N ALA A 199 -8.11 -16.71 -0.68
CA ALA A 199 -7.67 -17.01 -2.04
C ALA A 199 -7.35 -18.50 -2.25
N GLU A 200 -6.86 -19.19 -1.21
CA GLU A 200 -6.68 -20.65 -1.18
C GLU A 200 -7.99 -21.43 -0.98
N LYS A 201 -9.14 -20.74 -0.86
CA LYS A 201 -10.48 -21.32 -0.59
C LYS A 201 -10.60 -22.03 0.77
N LYS A 202 -9.74 -21.70 1.73
CA LYS A 202 -9.82 -22.16 3.13
C LYS A 202 -10.68 -21.20 3.95
N TYR A 203 -11.98 -21.19 3.67
CA TYR A 203 -12.90 -20.15 4.15
C TYR A 203 -13.05 -20.12 5.67
N GLU A 204 -13.15 -21.27 6.32
CA GLU A 204 -13.28 -21.36 7.78
C GLU A 204 -12.00 -20.90 8.49
N ASP A 205 -10.83 -21.20 7.93
CA ASP A 205 -9.56 -20.75 8.49
C ASP A 205 -9.31 -19.28 8.22
N ALA A 206 -9.72 -18.77 7.06
CA ALA A 206 -9.69 -17.33 6.76
C ALA A 206 -10.58 -16.54 7.73
N LEU A 207 -11.79 -17.04 8.00
CA LEU A 207 -12.73 -16.43 8.94
C LEU A 207 -12.12 -16.28 10.34
N LYS A 208 -11.43 -17.30 10.84
CA LYS A 208 -10.74 -17.25 12.15
C LYS A 208 -9.66 -16.16 12.19
N GLU A 209 -8.90 -15.97 11.12
CA GLU A 209 -7.87 -14.93 11.05
C GLU A 209 -8.50 -13.53 11.05
N PHE A 210 -9.57 -13.32 10.28
CA PHE A 210 -10.29 -12.06 10.27
C PHE A 210 -10.94 -11.75 11.62
N ASP A 211 -11.56 -12.73 12.28
CA ASP A 211 -12.14 -12.56 13.62
C ASP A 211 -11.05 -12.22 14.65
N THR A 212 -9.89 -12.87 14.58
CA THR A 212 -8.75 -12.56 15.46
C THR A 212 -8.23 -11.15 15.23
N ALA A 213 -8.07 -10.73 13.97
CA ALA A 213 -7.64 -9.37 13.63
C ALA A 213 -8.65 -8.31 14.10
N LEU A 214 -9.95 -8.54 13.88
CA LEU A 214 -11.01 -7.63 14.32
C LEU A 214 -11.07 -7.51 15.86
N ALA A 215 -10.93 -8.61 16.60
CA ALA A 215 -10.87 -8.56 18.06
C ALA A 215 -9.66 -7.76 18.59
N LEU A 216 -8.56 -7.68 17.83
CA LEU A 216 -7.42 -6.81 18.17
C LEU A 216 -7.71 -5.33 17.85
N THR A 217 -8.46 -5.03 16.78
CA THR A 217 -8.84 -3.64 16.46
C THR A 217 -9.67 -2.98 17.57
N GLU A 218 -10.49 -3.75 18.27
CA GLU A 218 -11.29 -3.25 19.41
C GLU A 218 -10.43 -2.88 20.64
N LYS A 219 -9.21 -3.42 20.73
CA LYS A 219 -8.31 -3.27 21.88
C LYS A 219 -7.15 -2.32 21.61
N GLY A 220 -6.76 -2.15 20.35
CA GLY A 220 -5.55 -1.45 19.93
C GLY A 220 -5.81 -0.16 19.15
N LYS A 221 -4.74 0.59 18.89
CA LYS A 221 -4.75 1.68 17.91
C LYS A 221 -4.35 1.11 16.56
N ALA A 222 -5.31 1.01 15.64
CA ALA A 222 -5.06 0.63 14.26
C ALA A 222 -5.75 1.63 13.32
N PRO A 223 -5.24 1.81 12.08
CA PRO A 223 -5.96 2.56 11.06
C PRO A 223 -7.36 1.98 10.85
N GLU A 224 -8.39 2.85 10.76
CA GLU A 224 -9.77 2.42 10.54
C GLU A 224 -9.91 1.56 9.28
N SER A 225 -9.13 1.86 8.24
CA SER A 225 -9.07 1.10 6.99
C SER A 225 -8.72 -0.38 7.21
N GLN A 226 -7.90 -0.72 8.23
CA GLN A 226 -7.60 -2.10 8.56
C GLN A 226 -8.81 -2.81 9.18
N LYS A 227 -9.55 -2.14 10.06
CA LYS A 227 -10.79 -2.69 10.62
C LYS A 227 -11.81 -2.96 9.51
N LEU A 228 -12.03 -1.98 8.62
CA LEU A 228 -12.92 -2.14 7.48
C LEU A 228 -12.47 -3.27 6.54
N ALA A 229 -11.16 -3.38 6.28
CA ALA A 229 -10.60 -4.50 5.51
C ALA A 229 -10.84 -5.87 6.18
N GLY A 230 -10.69 -5.96 7.50
CA GLY A 230 -11.00 -7.18 8.25
C GLY A 230 -12.49 -7.55 8.15
N MET A 231 -13.39 -6.56 8.23
CA MET A 231 -14.83 -6.75 8.07
C MET A 231 -15.18 -7.25 6.66
N LEU A 232 -14.55 -6.73 5.61
CA LEU A 232 -14.74 -7.22 4.24
C LEU A 232 -14.24 -8.64 4.04
N GLY A 233 -13.08 -8.98 4.61
CA GLY A 233 -12.56 -10.34 4.59
C GLY A 233 -13.51 -11.34 5.25
N LYS A 234 -14.05 -10.97 6.41
CA LYS A 234 -15.10 -11.73 7.11
C LYS A 234 -16.37 -11.85 6.25
N ALA A 235 -16.81 -10.76 5.63
CA ALA A 235 -17.99 -10.76 4.76
C ALA A 235 -17.83 -11.73 3.58
N ALA A 236 -16.65 -11.76 2.96
CA ALA A 236 -16.33 -12.69 1.89
C ALA A 236 -16.39 -14.15 2.37
N CYS A 237 -15.81 -14.45 3.55
CA CYS A 237 -15.89 -15.79 4.14
C CYS A 237 -17.32 -16.21 4.45
N LEU A 238 -18.16 -15.30 4.97
CA LEU A 238 -19.58 -15.56 5.24
C LEU A 238 -20.33 -15.92 3.95
N GLY A 239 -20.07 -15.19 2.85
CA GLY A 239 -20.62 -15.53 1.53
C GLY A 239 -20.24 -16.94 1.08
N GLU A 240 -18.98 -17.32 1.25
CA GLU A 240 -18.48 -18.64 0.83
C GLU A 240 -18.93 -19.78 1.76
N THR A 241 -19.22 -19.50 3.03
CA THR A 241 -19.63 -20.50 4.05
C THR A 241 -21.15 -20.60 4.24
N GLY A 242 -21.93 -20.16 3.25
CA GLY A 242 -23.39 -20.34 3.24
C GLY A 242 -24.19 -19.33 4.05
N LYS A 243 -23.58 -18.18 4.39
CA LYS A 243 -24.24 -17.04 5.05
C LYS A 243 -24.18 -15.76 4.20
N PRO A 244 -24.62 -15.80 2.93
CA PRO A 244 -24.44 -14.68 2.02
C PRO A 244 -25.22 -13.42 2.43
N GLU A 245 -26.37 -13.54 3.09
CA GLU A 245 -27.12 -12.39 3.61
C GLU A 245 -26.35 -11.63 4.71
N GLU A 246 -25.70 -12.37 5.62
CA GLU A 246 -24.82 -11.77 6.63
C GLU A 246 -23.59 -11.10 5.97
N GLY A 247 -23.03 -11.74 4.94
CA GLY A 247 -21.93 -11.19 4.14
C GLY A 247 -22.31 -9.87 3.44
N VAL A 248 -23.48 -9.81 2.79
CA VAL A 248 -23.99 -8.57 2.17
C VAL A 248 -24.14 -7.47 3.21
N LYS A 249 -24.80 -7.75 4.34
CA LYS A 249 -25.03 -6.76 5.39
C LYS A 249 -23.72 -6.16 5.88
N LEU A 250 -22.70 -7.00 6.06
CA LEU A 250 -21.38 -6.55 6.52
C LEU A 250 -20.64 -5.75 5.44
N ALA A 251 -20.67 -6.19 4.18
CA ALA A 251 -20.05 -5.45 3.06
C ALA A 251 -20.70 -4.07 2.86
N GLU A 252 -22.03 -3.98 2.95
CA GLU A 252 -22.75 -2.70 2.85
C GLU A 252 -22.49 -1.76 4.02
N ALA A 253 -22.29 -2.30 5.23
CA ALA A 253 -21.86 -1.50 6.38
C ALA A 253 -20.49 -0.88 6.10
N VAL A 254 -19.54 -1.65 5.56
CA VAL A 254 -18.23 -1.12 5.18
C VAL A 254 -18.34 -0.06 4.08
N ILE A 255 -19.12 -0.30 3.03
CA ILE A 255 -19.30 0.68 1.93
C ILE A 255 -19.79 2.04 2.46
N LYS A 256 -20.63 2.06 3.49
CA LYS A 256 -21.15 3.30 4.11
C LYS A 256 -20.11 4.05 4.94
N GLU A 257 -19.10 3.36 5.45
CA GLU A 257 -18.06 3.92 6.31
C GLU A 257 -16.80 4.34 5.54
N LEU A 258 -16.56 3.75 4.37
CA LEU A 258 -15.40 4.05 3.53
C LEU A 258 -15.38 5.50 3.05
N LYS A 259 -14.19 6.09 3.07
CA LYS A 259 -13.95 7.42 2.49
C LYS A 259 -13.78 7.30 0.97
N ALA A 260 -14.14 8.37 0.26
CA ALA A 260 -14.11 8.39 -1.21
C ALA A 260 -12.71 8.09 -1.80
N GLU A 261 -11.65 8.44 -1.08
CA GLU A 261 -10.26 8.20 -1.48
C GLU A 261 -9.83 6.73 -1.31
N GLU A 262 -10.58 5.90 -0.58
CA GLU A 262 -10.29 4.48 -0.34
C GLU A 262 -10.75 3.60 -1.52
N ILE A 263 -10.30 3.96 -2.73
CA ILE A 263 -10.68 3.35 -4.00
C ILE A 263 -10.49 1.82 -3.99
N ASP A 264 -9.36 1.34 -3.46
CA ASP A 264 -9.07 -0.10 -3.40
C ASP A 264 -10.01 -0.86 -2.47
N LEU A 265 -10.37 -0.28 -1.32
CA LEU A 265 -11.31 -0.91 -0.39
C LEU A 265 -12.74 -0.83 -0.94
N HIS A 266 -13.12 0.26 -1.60
CA HIS A 266 -14.42 0.35 -2.29
C HIS A 266 -14.54 -0.73 -3.36
N SER A 267 -13.50 -0.89 -4.20
CA SER A 267 -13.43 -1.93 -5.23
C SER A 267 -13.67 -3.31 -4.63
N TRP A 268 -12.94 -3.63 -3.55
CA TRP A 268 -13.08 -4.90 -2.86
C TRP A 268 -14.47 -5.09 -2.25
N ALA A 269 -15.00 -4.06 -1.59
CA ALA A 269 -16.29 -4.11 -0.92
C ALA A 269 -17.44 -4.42 -1.89
N TYR A 270 -17.45 -3.77 -3.05
CA TYR A 270 -18.45 -4.01 -4.09
C TYR A 270 -18.30 -5.40 -4.73
N VAL A 271 -17.07 -5.87 -4.96
CA VAL A 271 -16.84 -7.26 -5.40
C VAL A 271 -17.39 -8.26 -4.37
N VAL A 272 -17.08 -8.09 -3.09
CA VAL A 272 -17.56 -8.97 -2.01
C VAL A 272 -19.09 -8.94 -1.92
N ALA A 273 -19.70 -7.75 -1.96
CA ALA A 273 -21.15 -7.62 -1.98
C ALA A 273 -21.76 -8.34 -3.19
N GLY A 274 -21.18 -8.16 -4.38
CA GLY A 274 -21.58 -8.86 -5.61
C GLY A 274 -21.49 -10.37 -5.47
N ASN A 275 -20.39 -10.89 -4.92
CA ASN A 275 -20.16 -12.32 -4.72
C ASN A 275 -21.20 -12.91 -3.77
N CYS A 276 -21.50 -12.22 -2.67
CA CYS A 276 -22.56 -12.62 -1.74
C CYS A 276 -23.94 -12.56 -2.41
N TYR A 277 -24.27 -11.48 -3.12
CA TYR A 277 -25.56 -11.34 -3.82
C TYR A 277 -25.80 -12.45 -4.85
N ARG A 278 -24.76 -12.92 -5.56
CA ARG A 278 -24.88 -14.04 -6.50
C ARG A 278 -25.31 -15.34 -5.84
N LYS A 279 -25.06 -15.50 -4.54
CA LYS A 279 -25.43 -16.68 -3.75
C LYS A 279 -26.81 -16.57 -3.10
N ILE A 280 -27.50 -15.44 -3.25
CA ILE A 280 -28.85 -15.22 -2.71
C ILE A 280 -29.87 -15.34 -3.86
N PRO A 281 -30.92 -16.18 -3.73
CA PRO A 281 -31.97 -16.27 -4.74
C PRO A 281 -32.60 -14.90 -5.07
N ASN A 282 -32.90 -14.67 -6.35
CA ASN A 282 -33.54 -13.45 -6.85
C ASN A 282 -32.75 -12.13 -6.66
N HIS A 283 -31.46 -12.18 -6.36
CA HIS A 283 -30.60 -10.99 -6.17
C HIS A 283 -29.68 -10.67 -7.36
N THR A 284 -29.97 -11.22 -8.54
CA THR A 284 -29.18 -11.01 -9.78
C THR A 284 -28.96 -9.54 -10.10
N LYS A 285 -29.97 -8.68 -9.89
CA LYS A 285 -29.85 -7.23 -10.17
C LYS A 285 -28.91 -6.54 -9.18
N GLN A 286 -28.96 -6.90 -7.91
CA GLN A 286 -28.09 -6.35 -6.87
C GLN A 286 -26.65 -6.78 -7.11
N ALA A 287 -26.42 -8.05 -7.45
CA ALA A 287 -25.11 -8.55 -7.85
C ALA A 287 -24.56 -7.75 -9.05
N LEU A 288 -25.37 -7.61 -10.10
CA LEU A 288 -25.00 -6.85 -11.29
C LEU A 288 -24.63 -5.39 -10.96
N LEU A 289 -25.46 -4.71 -10.16
CA LEU A 289 -25.20 -3.33 -9.75
C LEU A 289 -23.91 -3.22 -8.94
N ALA A 290 -23.61 -4.16 -8.05
CA ALA A 290 -22.39 -4.16 -7.27
C ALA A 290 -21.14 -4.23 -8.18
N TYR A 291 -21.10 -5.15 -9.15
CA TYR A 291 -19.97 -5.21 -10.08
C TYR A 291 -19.89 -4.01 -11.03
N LEU A 292 -21.02 -3.42 -11.41
CA LEU A 292 -21.03 -2.18 -12.20
C LEU A 292 -20.43 -0.99 -11.45
N HIS A 293 -20.55 -0.92 -10.12
CA HIS A 293 -19.84 0.13 -9.36
C HIS A 293 -18.32 0.00 -9.54
N VAL A 294 -17.80 -1.22 -9.57
CA VAL A 294 -16.38 -1.46 -9.82
C VAL A 294 -15.99 -1.07 -11.25
N ASP A 295 -16.71 -1.58 -12.26
CA ASP A 295 -16.46 -1.28 -13.69
C ASP A 295 -16.56 0.22 -14.02
N VAL A 296 -17.48 0.95 -13.40
CA VAL A 296 -17.71 2.37 -13.72
C VAL A 296 -16.87 3.32 -12.87
N LEU A 297 -16.75 3.07 -11.56
CA LEU A 297 -16.13 4.03 -10.63
C LEU A 297 -14.71 3.64 -10.23
N TYR A 298 -14.40 2.34 -10.23
CA TYR A 298 -13.17 1.82 -9.64
C TYR A 298 -12.36 0.90 -10.58
N PHE A 299 -12.55 1.05 -11.90
CA PHE A 299 -11.87 0.26 -12.94
C PHE A 299 -10.34 0.38 -12.92
N ALA A 300 -9.82 1.40 -12.25
CA ALA A 300 -8.38 1.63 -12.07
C ALA A 300 -7.72 0.55 -11.21
N ASN A 301 -8.48 -0.17 -10.36
CA ASN A 301 -7.96 -1.32 -9.64
C ASN A 301 -8.03 -2.57 -10.53
N PRO A 302 -6.91 -3.07 -11.09
CA PRO A 302 -6.93 -4.13 -12.09
C PRO A 302 -7.43 -5.47 -11.55
N GLN A 303 -7.16 -5.77 -10.28
CA GLN A 303 -7.51 -7.05 -9.67
C GLN A 303 -9.02 -7.19 -9.52
N TYR A 304 -9.67 -6.22 -8.88
CA TYR A 304 -11.11 -6.27 -8.64
C TYR A 304 -11.91 -5.94 -9.90
N HIS A 305 -11.38 -5.12 -10.81
CA HIS A 305 -12.03 -4.87 -12.08
C HIS A 305 -12.06 -6.12 -12.97
N ALA A 306 -10.97 -6.90 -13.03
CA ALA A 306 -10.97 -8.17 -13.76
C ALA A 306 -12.03 -9.15 -13.22
N GLU A 307 -12.15 -9.26 -11.89
CA GLU A 307 -13.19 -10.08 -11.24
C GLU A 307 -14.60 -9.57 -11.56
N ALA A 308 -14.81 -8.25 -11.50
CA ALA A 308 -16.09 -7.64 -11.81
C ALA A 308 -16.50 -7.91 -13.26
N LEU A 309 -15.60 -7.75 -14.23
CA LEU A 309 -15.88 -8.01 -15.65
C LEU A 309 -16.24 -9.48 -15.90
N TRP A 310 -15.55 -10.43 -15.28
CA TRP A 310 -15.87 -11.85 -15.38
C TRP A 310 -17.28 -12.15 -14.86
N ASN A 311 -17.63 -11.61 -13.69
CA ASN A 311 -18.97 -11.76 -13.14
C ASN A 311 -20.05 -11.04 -13.97
N LEU A 312 -19.77 -9.84 -14.47
CA LEU A 312 -20.67 -9.07 -15.34
C LEU A 312 -20.98 -9.83 -16.62
N ALA A 313 -19.99 -10.47 -17.23
CA ALA A 313 -20.19 -11.27 -18.44
C ALA A 313 -21.26 -12.36 -18.21
N SER A 314 -21.13 -13.13 -17.13
CA SER A 314 -22.12 -14.16 -16.75
C SER A 314 -23.49 -13.56 -16.44
N LEU A 315 -23.55 -12.51 -15.62
CA LEU A 315 -24.83 -11.90 -15.22
C LEU A 315 -25.58 -11.27 -16.41
N TRP A 316 -24.86 -10.69 -17.37
CA TRP A 316 -25.48 -10.17 -18.59
C TRP A 316 -26.06 -11.28 -19.47
N GLN A 317 -25.43 -12.46 -19.51
CA GLN A 317 -25.99 -13.63 -20.22
C GLN A 317 -27.30 -14.08 -19.56
N ASP A 318 -27.32 -14.20 -18.23
CA ASP A 318 -28.52 -14.59 -17.47
C ASP A 318 -29.69 -13.62 -17.73
N LEU A 319 -29.38 -12.33 -17.89
CA LEU A 319 -30.34 -11.28 -18.20
C LEU A 319 -30.65 -11.14 -19.70
N LYS A 320 -30.16 -12.05 -20.54
CA LYS A 320 -30.35 -12.06 -22.01
C LYS A 320 -29.85 -10.78 -22.68
N LYS A 321 -28.80 -10.16 -22.14
CA LYS A 321 -28.09 -8.98 -22.70
C LYS A 321 -26.76 -9.41 -23.31
N VAL A 322 -26.83 -10.25 -24.35
CA VAL A 322 -25.67 -10.92 -24.96
C VAL A 322 -24.59 -9.93 -25.43
N ASP A 323 -24.97 -8.78 -25.99
CA ASP A 323 -24.00 -7.77 -26.43
C ASP A 323 -23.15 -7.23 -25.26
N ARG A 324 -23.77 -6.99 -24.10
CA ARG A 324 -23.06 -6.52 -22.90
C ARG A 324 -22.18 -7.61 -22.31
N ALA A 325 -22.62 -8.86 -22.37
CA ALA A 325 -21.81 -9.99 -21.95
C ALA A 325 -20.54 -10.13 -22.81
N THR A 326 -20.68 -9.99 -24.12
CA THR A 326 -19.56 -10.01 -25.06
C THR A 326 -18.61 -8.84 -24.82
N GLN A 327 -19.12 -7.63 -24.59
CA GLN A 327 -18.30 -6.45 -24.26
C GLN A 327 -17.49 -6.64 -22.99
N ALA A 328 -18.12 -7.09 -21.89
CA ALA A 328 -17.41 -7.35 -20.63
C ALA A 328 -16.32 -8.42 -20.79
N SER A 329 -16.63 -9.51 -21.52
CA SER A 329 -15.68 -10.59 -21.82
C SER A 329 -14.50 -10.12 -22.68
N ALA A 330 -14.77 -9.29 -23.69
CA ALA A 330 -13.74 -8.73 -24.55
C ALA A 330 -12.82 -7.79 -23.77
N LEU A 331 -13.39 -6.89 -22.96
CA LEU A 331 -12.63 -5.96 -22.13
C LEU A 331 -11.74 -6.69 -21.12
N LEU A 332 -12.25 -7.76 -20.50
CA LEU A 332 -11.48 -8.61 -19.59
C LEU A 332 -10.24 -9.19 -20.29
N LYS A 333 -10.42 -9.76 -21.49
CA LYS A 333 -9.33 -10.36 -22.26
C LYS A 333 -8.34 -9.32 -22.78
N GLU A 334 -8.82 -8.15 -23.17
CA GLU A 334 -7.99 -7.06 -23.69
C GLU A 334 -7.13 -6.44 -22.59
N ARG A 335 -7.74 -6.07 -21.46
CA ARG A 335 -7.05 -5.35 -20.37
C ARG A 335 -6.31 -6.25 -19.41
N TYR A 336 -6.82 -7.45 -19.17
CA TYR A 336 -6.32 -8.34 -18.13
C TYR A 336 -6.05 -9.77 -18.63
N PRO A 337 -5.34 -9.95 -19.77
CA PRO A 337 -5.13 -11.27 -20.39
C PRO A 337 -4.43 -12.28 -19.47
N ASN A 338 -3.62 -11.77 -18.53
CA ASN A 338 -2.86 -12.59 -17.58
C ASN A 338 -3.59 -12.87 -16.27
N SER A 339 -4.73 -12.23 -16.01
CA SER A 339 -5.50 -12.43 -14.78
C SER A 339 -6.02 -13.87 -14.67
N THR A 340 -6.24 -14.34 -13.45
CA THR A 340 -6.89 -15.63 -13.20
C THR A 340 -8.29 -15.66 -13.80
N TRP A 341 -9.02 -14.54 -13.72
CA TRP A 341 -10.37 -14.37 -14.24
C TRP A 341 -10.45 -14.49 -15.77
N ALA A 342 -9.44 -14.00 -16.51
CA ALA A 342 -9.39 -14.18 -17.96
C ALA A 342 -9.09 -15.63 -18.40
N LYS A 343 -8.61 -16.47 -17.49
CA LYS A 343 -8.23 -17.88 -17.72
C LYS A 343 -9.29 -18.89 -17.27
N MET A 344 -10.35 -18.42 -16.59
CA MET A 344 -11.45 -19.26 -16.09
C MET A 344 -12.49 -19.60 -17.16
#